data_AF-A0A820RUF1-F1
#
_entry.id   AF-A0A820RUF1-F1
#
_cell.length_a   1.000
_cell.length_b   1.000
_cell.length_c   1.000
_cell.angle_alpha   90.00
_cell.angle_beta   90.00
_cell.angle_gamma   90.00
#
_symmetry.space_group_name_H-M   'P 1'
#
loop_
_entity.id
_entity.type
_entity.pdbx_description
1 polymer ?
#
loop_
_entity_poly.entity_id
_entity_poly.type
_entity_poly.pdbx_seq_one_letter_code
_entity_poly.pdbx_strand_id
1 'polypeptide(L)'
;LKLECPLKRVLAQLNSNELPYLQQLTISHIDTLTTVDEWKSLPSLHILKVSRITLLVYKTILTACPNLISFELSIFSSDKSKLNIEPHINLKRLVIDIGDLIWPWSDHSFDSYLSCVPNLEKFHVYRS
;
A
#
# COMPACT_ATOMS: atom_id res chain seq x y z
N LEU A 1 2.45 -4.38 15.10
CA LEU A 1 2.68 -3.13 15.88
C LEU A 1 1.69 -2.07 15.38
N LYS A 2 0.87 -1.47 16.26
CA LYS A 2 -0.03 -0.36 15.91
C LYS A 2 0.62 0.92 16.40
N LEU A 3 1.08 1.78 15.48
CA LEU A 3 1.77 3.02 15.82
C LEU A 3 0.81 4.20 15.65
N GLU A 4 0.49 4.87 16.76
CA GLU A 4 -0.24 6.14 16.79
C GLU A 4 0.72 7.34 16.61
N CYS A 5 1.88 7.11 15.99
CA CYS A 5 2.92 8.12 15.80
C CYS A 5 2.81 8.78 14.43
N PRO A 6 3.33 10.01 14.25
CA PRO A 6 3.43 10.63 12.93
C PRO A 6 4.18 9.68 11.99
N LEU A 7 3.54 9.37 10.86
CA LEU A 7 4.00 8.42 9.84
C LEU A 7 5.50 8.50 9.56
N LYS A 8 6.04 9.70 9.45
CA LYS A 8 7.47 9.95 9.19
C LYS A 8 8.38 9.26 10.19
N ARG A 9 8.01 9.23 11.48
CA ARG A 9 8.81 8.58 12.53
C ARG A 9 8.78 7.06 12.38
N VAL A 10 7.61 6.51 12.02
CA VAL A 10 7.45 5.07 11.77
C VAL A 10 8.27 4.65 10.56
N LEU A 11 8.16 5.38 9.46
CA LEU A 11 8.95 5.13 8.25
C LEU A 11 10.44 5.32 8.52
N ALA A 12 10.85 6.32 9.31
CA ALA A 12 12.24 6.49 9.71
C ALA A 12 12.79 5.29 10.51
N GLN A 13 12.01 4.74 11.45
CA GLN A 13 12.39 3.56 12.24
C GLN A 13 12.45 2.28 11.39
N LEU A 14 11.56 2.14 10.40
CA LEU A 14 11.61 1.06 9.42
C LEU A 14 12.87 1.20 8.56
N ASN A 15 13.21 2.42 8.17
CA ASN A 15 14.34 2.75 7.32
C ASN A 15 15.71 2.67 8.01
N SER A 16 15.76 2.72 9.33
CA SER A 16 16.98 2.54 10.12
C SER A 16 17.31 1.08 10.40
N ASN A 17 16.49 0.14 9.89
CA ASN A 17 16.65 -1.31 10.10
C ASN A 17 16.54 -1.71 11.58
N GLU A 18 15.91 -0.87 12.42
CA GLU A 18 15.69 -1.13 13.85
C GLU A 18 14.68 -2.27 14.09
N LEU A 19 13.92 -2.65 13.06
CA LEU A 19 12.87 -3.66 13.14
C LEU A 19 13.06 -4.76 12.06
N PRO A 20 14.19 -5.50 12.07
CA PRO A 20 14.53 -6.43 10.98
C PRO A 20 13.55 -7.60 10.85
N TYR A 21 12.83 -7.92 11.94
CA TYR A 21 11.86 -9.03 11.99
C TYR A 21 10.40 -8.58 11.87
N LEU A 22 10.15 -7.33 11.45
CA LEU A 22 8.79 -6.84 11.35
C LEU A 22 8.04 -7.48 10.19
N GLN A 23 7.14 -8.41 10.51
CA GLN A 23 6.32 -9.09 9.52
C GLN A 23 4.99 -8.39 9.23
N GLN A 24 4.49 -7.60 10.19
CA GLN A 24 3.17 -6.99 10.10
C GLN A 24 3.18 -5.54 10.56
N LEU A 25 2.66 -4.66 9.70
CA LEU A 25 2.58 -3.23 9.95
C LEU A 25 1.16 -2.73 9.67
N THR A 26 0.63 -1.93 10.61
CA THR A 26 -0.62 -1.21 10.41
C THR A 26 -0.39 0.26 10.68
N ILE A 27 -0.67 1.08 9.68
CA ILE A 27 -0.61 2.53 9.73
C ILE A 27 -2.02 3.06 9.47
N SER A 28 -2.65 3.56 10.53
CA SER A 28 -3.96 4.20 10.46
C SER A 28 -3.74 5.69 10.63
N HIS A 29 -3.50 6.41 9.53
CA HIS A 29 -3.36 7.86 9.53
C HIS A 29 -4.60 8.52 8.92
N ILE A 30 -4.94 9.70 9.44
CA ILE A 30 -6.02 10.53 8.93
C ILE A 30 -5.54 11.35 7.72
N ASP A 31 -4.25 11.65 7.66
CA ASP A 31 -3.64 12.44 6.60
C ASP A 31 -3.24 11.57 5.40
N THR A 32 -3.41 12.13 4.19
CA THR A 32 -3.07 11.46 2.95
C THR A 32 -1.57 11.21 2.87
N LEU A 33 -1.20 9.95 2.64
CA LEU A 33 0.14 9.51 2.35
C LEU A 33 0.53 9.93 0.92
N THR A 34 1.37 10.96 0.80
CA THR A 34 1.84 11.50 -0.49
C THR A 34 3.34 11.32 -0.71
N THR A 35 4.10 10.93 0.32
CA THR A 35 5.57 10.83 0.25
C THR A 35 6.03 9.48 -0.29
N VAL A 36 6.82 9.54 -1.37
CA VAL A 36 7.39 8.37 -2.07
C VAL A 36 8.77 8.00 -1.48
N ASP A 37 9.54 9.00 -1.04
CA ASP A 37 10.96 8.83 -0.67
C ASP A 37 11.20 8.12 0.67
N GLU A 38 10.14 7.77 1.38
CA GLU A 38 10.22 7.27 2.76
C GLU A 38 10.10 5.74 2.86
N TRP A 39 9.86 5.02 1.76
CA TRP A 39 9.79 3.55 1.75
C TRP A 39 11.10 2.95 1.25
N LYS A 40 11.99 2.54 2.16
CA LYS A 40 13.14 1.69 1.80
C LYS A 40 12.74 0.22 1.72
N SER A 41 13.65 -0.62 1.21
CA SER A 41 13.44 -2.07 1.11
C SER A 41 13.15 -2.69 2.48
N LEU A 42 11.97 -3.32 2.60
CA LEU A 42 11.45 -4.01 3.79
C LEU A 42 11.13 -5.48 3.43
N PRO A 43 12.16 -6.33 3.21
CA PRO A 43 11.96 -7.71 2.74
C PRO A 43 11.32 -8.62 3.81
N SER A 44 11.33 -8.24 5.08
CA SER A 44 10.70 -9.04 6.15
C SER A 44 9.21 -8.77 6.31
N LEU A 45 8.66 -7.75 5.64
CA LEU A 45 7.26 -7.37 5.77
C LEU A 45 6.37 -8.23 4.88
N HIS A 46 5.38 -8.89 5.50
CA HIS A 46 4.45 -9.81 4.82
C HIS A 46 3.01 -9.30 4.83
N ILE A 47 2.66 -8.47 5.81
CA ILE A 47 1.31 -7.90 5.95
C ILE A 47 1.42 -6.40 6.17
N LEU A 48 0.74 -5.64 5.32
CA LEU A 48 0.64 -4.19 5.44
C LEU A 48 -0.82 -3.76 5.40
N LYS A 49 -1.19 -2.90 6.34
CA LYS A 49 -2.44 -2.15 6.32
C LYS A 49 -2.12 -0.65 6.37
N VAL A 50 -2.62 0.12 5.40
CA VAL A 50 -2.34 1.56 5.30
C VAL A 50 -3.52 2.33 4.72
N SER A 51 -3.94 3.42 5.34
CA SER A 51 -5.07 4.20 4.82
C SER A 51 -4.62 5.42 4.00
N ARG A 52 -5.47 5.85 3.08
CA ARG A 52 -5.40 7.10 2.30
C ARG A 52 -4.11 7.26 1.50
N ILE A 53 -3.86 6.31 0.60
CA ILE A 53 -2.72 6.35 -0.32
C ILE A 53 -3.14 6.71 -1.75
N THR A 54 -2.18 7.19 -2.53
CA THR A 54 -2.32 7.36 -3.99
C THR A 54 -1.83 6.11 -4.73
N LEU A 55 -2.14 5.98 -6.02
CA LEU A 55 -1.59 4.93 -6.88
C LEU A 55 -0.05 4.94 -6.92
N LEU A 56 0.57 6.13 -6.86
CA LEU A 56 2.02 6.25 -6.79
C LEU A 56 2.60 5.59 -5.54
N VAL A 57 2.03 5.90 -4.37
CA VAL A 57 2.47 5.31 -3.10
C VAL A 57 2.22 3.81 -3.06
N TYR A 58 1.09 3.34 -3.59
CA TYR A 58 0.81 1.92 -3.77
C TYR A 58 1.95 1.20 -4.52
N LYS A 59 2.37 1.74 -5.68
CA LYS A 59 3.45 1.16 -6.48
C LYS A 59 4.79 1.19 -5.74
N THR A 60 5.11 2.28 -5.08
CA THR A 60 6.34 2.40 -4.27
C THR A 60 6.39 1.36 -3.16
N ILE A 61 5.27 1.13 -2.46
CA ILE A 61 5.16 0.12 -1.40
C ILE A 61 5.43 -1.28 -1.96
N LEU A 62 4.84 -1.62 -3.12
CA LEU A 62 5.08 -2.92 -3.74
C LEU A 62 6.56 -3.12 -4.07
N THR A 63 7.23 -2.12 -4.65
CA THR A 63 8.67 -2.19 -4.92
C THR A 63 9.50 -2.33 -3.63
N ALA A 64 9.10 -1.65 -2.56
CA ALA A 64 9.79 -1.66 -1.28
C ALA A 64 9.60 -2.98 -0.50
N CYS A 65 8.48 -3.67 -0.66
CA CYS A 65 8.10 -4.82 0.15
C CYS A 65 7.97 -6.09 -0.70
N PRO A 66 9.06 -6.67 -1.25
CA PRO A 66 8.99 -7.73 -2.25
C PRO A 66 8.34 -9.05 -1.76
N ASN A 67 8.27 -9.26 -0.45
CA ASN A 67 7.67 -10.45 0.16
C ASN A 67 6.28 -10.17 0.76
N LEU A 68 5.64 -9.06 0.36
CA LEU A 68 4.31 -8.71 0.84
C LEU A 68 3.28 -9.72 0.34
N ILE A 69 2.55 -10.36 1.26
CA ILE A 69 1.54 -11.39 0.97
C ILE A 69 0.13 -10.79 1.03
N SER A 70 -0.12 -9.92 2.01
CA SER A 70 -1.42 -9.27 2.20
C SER A 70 -1.26 -7.77 2.29
N PHE A 71 -2.03 -7.05 1.48
CA PHE A 71 -2.06 -5.60 1.47
C PHE A 71 -3.49 -5.09 1.60
N GLU A 72 -3.74 -4.30 2.62
CA GLU A 72 -5.02 -3.61 2.84
C GLU A 72 -4.79 -2.12 2.78
N LEU A 73 -5.59 -1.42 1.98
CA LEU A 73 -5.44 0.00 1.80
C LEU A 73 -6.75 0.75 1.60
N SER A 74 -6.74 2.05 1.87
CA SER A 74 -7.77 2.95 1.35
C SER A 74 -7.19 3.93 0.36
N ILE A 75 -7.90 4.20 -0.73
CA ILE A 75 -7.42 5.12 -1.76
C ILE A 75 -8.01 6.52 -1.56
N PHE A 76 -7.18 7.54 -1.78
CA PHE A 76 -7.58 8.94 -1.65
C PHE A 76 -7.73 9.66 -3.00
N SER A 77 -7.13 9.14 -4.07
CA SER A 77 -7.21 9.77 -5.38
C SER A 77 -6.87 8.77 -6.48
N SER A 78 -7.58 8.89 -7.61
CA SER A 78 -7.24 8.24 -8.88
C SER A 78 -6.15 9.06 -9.60
N ASP A 79 -4.94 9.08 -9.05
CA ASP A 79 -3.78 9.65 -9.73
C ASP A 79 -3.42 8.77 -10.95
N LYS A 80 -3.13 9.42 -12.10
CA LYS A 80 -2.61 8.78 -13.33
C LYS A 80 -1.09 8.58 -13.26
N SER A 81 -0.61 8.04 -12.15
CA SER A 81 0.81 7.79 -11.91
C SER A 81 1.41 6.95 -13.05
N LYS A 82 2.42 7.52 -13.71
CA LYS A 82 3.18 6.89 -14.81
C LYS A 82 4.32 5.99 -14.32
N LEU A 83 4.46 5.79 -13.00
CA LEU A 83 5.50 4.91 -12.48
C LEU A 83 5.23 3.48 -12.97
N ASN A 84 6.14 2.93 -13.76
CA ASN A 84 6.10 1.53 -14.14
C ASN A 84 6.93 0.74 -13.13
N ILE A 85 6.36 -0.32 -12.59
CA ILE A 85 7.04 -1.21 -11.66
C ILE A 85 7.01 -2.63 -12.22
N GLU A 86 7.97 -3.44 -11.78
CA GLU A 86 7.92 -4.88 -12.02
C GLU A 86 6.70 -5.48 -11.29
N PRO A 87 6.03 -6.49 -11.89
CA PRO A 87 4.89 -7.13 -11.26
C PRO A 87 5.25 -7.75 -9.90
N HIS A 88 4.45 -7.46 -8.89
CA HIS A 88 4.61 -7.99 -7.55
C HIS A 88 4.01 -9.41 -7.45
N ILE A 89 4.86 -10.42 -7.67
CA ILE A 89 4.45 -11.83 -7.81
C ILE A 89 4.01 -12.51 -6.51
N ASN A 90 4.35 -11.96 -5.34
CA ASN A 90 4.11 -12.59 -4.04
C ASN A 90 2.80 -12.15 -3.38
N LEU A 91 2.14 -11.10 -3.89
CA LEU A 91 0.93 -10.58 -3.25
C LEU A 91 -0.25 -11.49 -3.56
N LYS A 92 -0.86 -12.04 -2.51
CA LYS A 92 -1.98 -13.00 -2.61
C LYS A 92 -3.32 -12.39 -2.23
N ARG A 93 -3.32 -11.38 -1.35
CA ARG A 93 -4.53 -10.69 -0.90
C ARG A 93 -4.38 -9.19 -1.04
N LEU A 94 -5.36 -8.58 -1.71
CA LEU A 94 -5.48 -7.13 -1.84
C LEU A 94 -6.88 -6.71 -1.41
N VAL A 95 -6.93 -5.75 -0.50
CA VAL A 95 -8.18 -5.13 -0.06
C VAL A 95 -8.10 -3.64 -0.27
N ILE A 96 -9.10 -3.09 -0.97
CA ILE A 96 -9.20 -1.66 -1.25
C ILE A 96 -10.49 -1.13 -0.64
N ASP A 97 -10.33 -0.24 0.32
CA ASP A 97 -11.38 0.60 0.87
C ASP A 97 -11.47 1.89 0.05
N ILE A 98 -12.66 2.14 -0.49
CA ILE A 98 -12.91 3.27 -1.38
C ILE A 98 -13.31 4.55 -0.62
N GLY A 99 -13.58 4.44 0.68
CA GLY A 99 -13.93 5.56 1.57
C GLY A 99 -14.97 6.54 1.01
N ASP A 100 -14.75 7.83 1.28
CA ASP A 100 -15.64 8.95 0.89
C ASP A 100 -15.48 9.43 -0.56
N LEU A 101 -14.69 8.75 -1.40
CA LEU A 101 -14.46 9.21 -2.76
C LEU A 101 -15.77 9.28 -3.55
N ILE A 102 -16.04 10.46 -4.11
CA ILE A 102 -17.26 10.72 -4.88
C ILE A 102 -17.15 10.02 -6.24
N TRP A 103 -18.21 9.28 -6.56
CA TRP A 103 -18.50 8.61 -7.83
C TRP A 103 -18.25 9.53 -9.05
N PRO A 104 -17.77 9.04 -10.22
CA PRO A 104 -17.91 7.67 -10.71
C PRO A 104 -16.60 6.90 -10.90
N TRP A 105 -16.60 5.66 -10.40
CA TRP A 105 -15.55 4.70 -10.68
C TRP A 105 -15.99 3.94 -11.92
N SER A 106 -15.17 3.93 -12.96
CA SER A 106 -15.38 3.04 -14.10
C SER A 106 -14.95 1.62 -13.74
N ASP A 107 -15.37 0.64 -14.53
CA ASP A 107 -14.90 -0.76 -14.42
C ASP A 107 -13.36 -0.85 -14.46
N HIS A 108 -12.70 0.14 -15.06
CA HIS A 108 -11.25 0.25 -15.20
C HIS A 108 -10.53 0.94 -14.02
N SER A 109 -11.25 1.35 -12.98
CA SER A 109 -10.68 2.13 -11.86
C SER A 109 -9.59 1.37 -11.10
N PHE A 110 -9.61 0.05 -11.17
CA PHE A 110 -8.66 -0.83 -10.48
C PHE A 110 -7.60 -1.45 -11.38
N ASP A 111 -7.67 -1.29 -12.71
CA ASP A 111 -6.77 -1.94 -13.66
C ASP A 111 -5.30 -1.57 -13.40
N SER A 112 -5.06 -0.32 -13.00
CA SER A 112 -3.73 0.16 -12.64
C SER A 112 -3.17 -0.49 -11.37
N TYR A 113 -4.04 -0.89 -10.45
CA TYR A 113 -3.65 -1.61 -9.25
C TYR A 113 -3.44 -3.10 -9.57
N LEU A 114 -4.43 -3.72 -10.22
CA LEU A 114 -4.41 -5.15 -10.53
C LEU A 114 -3.30 -5.56 -11.50
N SER A 115 -2.92 -4.68 -12.44
CA SER A 115 -1.79 -4.92 -13.35
C SER A 115 -0.45 -5.07 -12.63
N CYS A 116 -0.32 -4.55 -11.41
CA CYS A 116 0.88 -4.68 -10.60
C CYS A 116 0.95 -5.99 -9.82
N VAL A 117 -0.14 -6.77 -9.73
CA VAL A 117 -0.27 -7.92 -8.81
C VAL A 117 -0.91 -9.13 -9.50
N PRO A 118 -0.24 -9.76 -10.47
CA PRO A 118 -0.84 -10.76 -11.35
C PRO A 118 -1.24 -12.08 -10.65
N ASN A 119 -0.65 -12.38 -9.49
CA ASN A 119 -0.85 -13.66 -8.77
C ASN A 119 -1.85 -13.57 -7.62
N LEU A 120 -2.78 -12.61 -7.71
CA LEU A 120 -3.72 -12.33 -6.65
C LEU A 120 -4.77 -13.45 -6.52
N GLU A 121 -4.91 -13.98 -5.32
CA GLU A 121 -5.88 -15.04 -5.01
C GLU A 121 -7.19 -14.47 -4.44
N LYS A 122 -7.08 -13.33 -3.74
CA LYS A 122 -8.21 -12.66 -3.09
C LYS A 122 -8.16 -11.16 -3.36
N PHE A 123 -9.21 -10.65 -3.99
CA PHE A 123 -9.44 -9.23 -4.18
C PHE A 123 -10.76 -8.84 -3.52
N HIS A 124 -10.73 -7.82 -2.67
CA HIS A 124 -11.94 -7.29 -2.05
C HIS A 124 -11.95 -5.77 -2.16
N VAL A 125 -13.10 -5.24 -2.56
CA VAL A 125 -13.37 -3.80 -2.59
C VAL A 125 -14.60 -3.56 -1.74
N TYR A 126 -14.51 -2.59 -0.84
CA TYR A 126 -15.64 -2.16 -0.03
C TYR A 126 -15.58 -0.67 0.21
N ARG A 127 -16.69 -0.13 0.73
CA ARG A 127 -16.82 1.27 1.13
C ARG A 127 -17.14 1.31 2.62
N SER A 128 -16.27 1.92 3.42
CA SER A 128 -16.51 2.21 4.85
C SER A 128 -17.42 3.40 5.04
#